data_AF-A0A2T3JHU1-F1
#
_entry.id   AF-A0A2T3JHU1-F1
#
_cell.length_a   1.000
_cell.length_b   1.000
_cell.length_c   1.000
_cell.angle_alpha   90.00
_cell.angle_beta   90.00
_cell.angle_gamma   90.00
#
_symmetry.space_group_name_H-M   'P 1'
#
loop_
_entity.id
_entity.type
_entity.pdbx_description
1 polymer ?
#
loop_
_entity_poly.entity_id
_entity_poly.type
_entity_poly.pdbx_seq_one_letter_code
_entity_poly.pdbx_strand_id
1 'polypeptide(L)'
;MITLYSTEGCHLCEQAYSLLVEAGVQEHVQVIDIAFDDVLFSRYGVTIPVVSTQPVTSTSSEACSVTAYPVIADSVSDESTHSISELGWPFDSADLAAWLKNNGFN
;
A
#
# COMPACT_ATOMS: atom_id res chain seq x y z
N MET A 1 11.75 5.28 1.64
CA MET A 1 11.68 3.82 1.84
C MET A 1 10.36 3.33 1.26
N ILE A 2 10.35 2.17 0.60
CA ILE A 2 9.20 1.58 -0.08
C ILE A 2 8.89 0.25 0.63
N THR A 3 7.62 -0.06 0.82
CA THR A 3 7.14 -1.30 1.44
C THR A 3 6.41 -2.12 0.39
N LEU A 4 6.78 -3.38 0.19
CA LEU A 4 6.06 -4.34 -0.62
C LEU A 4 5.37 -5.35 0.30
N TYR A 5 4.05 -5.27 0.39
CA TYR A 5 3.24 -6.26 1.10
C TYR A 5 3.10 -7.51 0.25
N SER A 6 3.49 -8.64 0.83
CA SER A 6 3.56 -9.94 0.16
C SER A 6 3.22 -11.06 1.14
N THR A 7 3.12 -12.28 0.63
CA THR A 7 3.03 -13.52 1.42
C THR A 7 3.95 -14.57 0.80
N GLU A 8 4.47 -15.49 1.61
CA GLU A 8 5.26 -16.61 1.10
C GLU A 8 4.51 -17.42 0.02
N GLY A 9 5.23 -17.84 -1.02
CA GLY A 9 4.69 -18.66 -2.11
C GLY A 9 3.81 -17.93 -3.12
N CYS A 10 3.76 -16.59 -3.10
CA CYS A 10 2.97 -15.81 -4.04
C CYS A 10 3.74 -15.44 -5.32
N HIS A 11 3.49 -16.15 -6.42
CA HIS A 11 4.09 -15.90 -7.74
C HIS A 11 3.82 -14.47 -8.28
N LEU A 12 2.69 -13.86 -7.91
CA LEU A 12 2.39 -12.47 -8.31
C LEU A 12 3.32 -11.48 -7.60
N CYS A 13 3.68 -11.77 -6.35
CA CYS A 13 4.59 -10.91 -5.58
C CYS A 13 6.01 -10.98 -6.14
N GLU A 14 6.47 -12.14 -6.60
CA GLU A 14 7.77 -12.28 -7.28
C GLU A 14 7.84 -11.43 -8.56
N GLN A 15 6.75 -11.37 -9.32
CA GLN A 15 6.63 -10.52 -10.50
C GLN A 15 6.70 -9.03 -10.14
N ALA A 16 5.91 -8.60 -9.14
CA ALA A 16 5.95 -7.22 -8.66
C ALA A 16 7.34 -6.82 -8.11
N TYR A 17 8.00 -7.72 -7.38
CA TYR A 17 9.36 -7.49 -6.89
C TYR A 17 10.37 -7.35 -8.03
N SER A 18 10.24 -8.17 -9.09
CA SER A 18 11.08 -8.07 -10.27
C SER A 18 10.98 -6.69 -10.93
N LEU A 19 9.78 -6.11 -11.02
CA LEU A 19 9.59 -4.75 -11.53
C LEU A 19 10.30 -3.69 -10.67
N LEU A 20 10.31 -3.85 -9.34
CA LEU A 20 11.04 -2.95 -8.42
C LEU A 20 12.56 -3.07 -8.57
N VAL A 21 13.06 -4.28 -8.86
CA VAL A 21 14.47 -4.53 -9.19
C VAL A 21 14.84 -3.87 -10.52
N GLU A 22 14.00 -4.04 -11.55
CA GLU A 22 14.19 -3.39 -12.86
C GLU A 22 14.17 -1.86 -12.75
N ALA A 23 13.35 -1.31 -11.85
CA ALA A 23 13.32 0.11 -11.53
C ALA A 23 14.54 0.59 -10.72
N GLY A 24 15.42 -0.31 -10.26
CA GLY A 24 16.64 0.04 -9.52
C GLY A 24 16.39 0.51 -8.08
N VAL A 25 15.18 0.33 -7.54
CA VAL A 25 14.82 0.80 -6.19
C VAL A 25 14.84 -0.30 -5.13
N GLN A 26 15.25 -1.52 -5.50
CA GLN A 26 15.33 -2.69 -4.60
C GLN A 26 16.00 -2.44 -3.25
N GLU A 27 17.03 -1.58 -3.19
CA GLU A 27 17.74 -1.23 -1.95
C GLU A 27 16.87 -0.40 -0.98
N HIS A 28 15.84 0.27 -1.51
CA HIS A 28 14.88 1.05 -0.74
C HIS A 28 13.59 0.28 -0.45
N VAL A 29 13.46 -0.95 -0.97
CA VAL A 29 12.26 -1.79 -0.83
C VAL A 29 12.42 -2.72 0.37
N GLN A 30 11.43 -2.70 1.25
CA GLN A 30 11.25 -3.65 2.33
C GLN A 30 10.05 -4.54 2.01
N VAL A 31 10.30 -5.85 1.93
CA VAL A 31 9.24 -6.83 1.79
C VAL A 31 8.69 -7.14 3.18
N ILE A 32 7.38 -7.01 3.35
CA ILE A 32 6.67 -7.35 4.59
C ILE A 32 5.75 -8.52 4.29
N ASP A 33 5.96 -9.63 5.01
CA ASP A 33 5.03 -10.76 4.99
C ASP A 33 3.82 -10.45 5.86
N ILE A 34 2.64 -10.39 5.23
CA ILE A 34 1.38 -10.11 5.90
C ILE A 34 0.65 -11.39 6.34
N ALA A 35 1.18 -12.58 6.04
CA ALA A 35 0.50 -13.85 6.32
C ALA A 35 0.18 -14.08 7.80
N PHE A 36 0.94 -13.46 8.71
CA PHE A 36 0.78 -13.57 10.16
C PHE A 36 0.23 -12.31 10.84
N ASP A 37 -0.08 -11.25 10.09
CA ASP A 37 -0.67 -10.02 10.62
C ASP A 37 -2.12 -9.91 10.16
N ASP A 38 -3.06 -10.24 11.05
CA ASP A 38 -4.51 -10.24 10.74
C ASP A 38 -5.02 -8.90 10.21
N VAL A 39 -4.43 -7.78 10.65
CA VAL A 39 -4.84 -6.43 10.22
C VAL A 39 -4.41 -6.19 8.78
N LEU A 40 -3.14 -6.49 8.48
CA LEU A 40 -2.59 -6.35 7.13
C LEU A 40 -3.22 -7.37 6.17
N PHE A 41 -3.41 -8.61 6.62
CA PHE A 41 -4.07 -9.66 5.85
C PHE A 41 -5.52 -9.33 5.54
N SER A 42 -6.27 -8.76 6.49
CA SER A 42 -7.66 -8.31 6.23
C SER A 42 -7.72 -7.17 5.22
N ARG A 43 -6.70 -6.31 5.16
CA ARG A 43 -6.65 -5.17 4.24
C ARG A 43 -6.13 -5.54 2.85
N TYR A 44 -5.04 -6.30 2.78
CA TYR A 44 -4.33 -6.57 1.53
C TYR A 44 -4.32 -8.04 1.11
N GLY A 45 -4.81 -8.97 1.92
CA GLY A 45 -4.70 -10.42 1.65
C GLY A 45 -5.28 -10.88 0.30
N VAL A 46 -6.20 -10.10 -0.28
CA VAL A 46 -6.77 -10.35 -1.63
C VAL A 46 -6.23 -9.41 -2.72
N THR A 47 -5.44 -8.40 -2.36
CA THR A 47 -4.89 -7.39 -3.28
C THR A 47 -3.36 -7.39 -3.34
N ILE A 48 -2.67 -8.24 -2.57
CA ILE A 48 -1.24 -8.46 -2.72
C ILE A 48 -0.90 -8.90 -4.15
N PRO A 49 0.19 -8.38 -4.74
CA PRO A 49 1.17 -7.46 -4.15
C PRO A 49 0.71 -6.00 -4.07
N VAL A 50 1.04 -5.33 -2.97
CA VAL A 50 0.79 -3.88 -2.79
C VAL A 50 2.08 -3.15 -2.43
N VAL A 51 2.38 -2.08 -3.15
CA VAL A 51 3.54 -1.22 -2.90
C VAL A 51 3.07 0.03 -2.17
N SER A 52 3.75 0.45 -1.11
CA SER A 52 3.43 1.66 -0.36
C SER A 52 4.68 2.44 0.03
N THR A 53 4.60 3.77 0.07
CA THR A 53 5.71 4.60 0.59
C THR A 53 5.65 4.84 2.09
N GLN A 54 4.53 4.48 2.72
CA GLN A 54 4.39 4.53 4.17
C GLN A 54 4.11 3.12 4.71
N PRO A 55 4.88 2.67 5.70
CA PRO A 55 4.55 1.45 6.40
C PRO A 55 3.22 1.67 7.13
N VAL A 56 2.24 0.82 6.86
CA VAL A 56 0.99 0.82 7.62
C VAL A 56 1.27 0.09 8.92
N THR A 57 1.52 0.85 9.98
CA THR A 57 1.69 0.27 11.31
C THR A 57 0.31 -0.12 11.83
N SER A 58 0.14 -1.38 12.21
CA SER A 58 -1.02 -1.93 12.92
C SER A 58 -1.10 -1.34 14.34
N THR A 59 -1.20 -0.02 14.49
CA THR A 59 -1.39 0.63 15.79
C THR A 59 -2.87 0.51 16.16
N SER A 60 -3.27 -0.68 16.61
CA SER A 60 -4.48 -0.82 17.42
C SER A 60 -4.20 -0.19 18.78
N SER A 61 -4.39 1.12 18.89
CA SER A 61 -4.77 1.82 20.12
C SER A 61 -5.13 3.25 19.74
N GLU A 62 -6.39 3.63 20.00
CA GLU A 62 -7.01 4.96 19.83
C GLU A 62 -7.38 5.31 18.36
N ALA A 63 -8.62 5.26 17.88
CA ALA A 63 -9.91 5.44 18.53
C ALA A 63 -11.01 4.60 17.84
N CYS A 64 -11.55 3.63 18.57
CA CYS A 64 -12.94 3.23 18.37
C CYS A 64 -13.82 4.37 18.90
N SER A 65 -14.07 5.39 18.09
CA SER A 65 -15.23 6.25 18.25
C SER A 65 -16.29 5.75 17.29
N VAL A 66 -17.01 4.71 17.72
CA VAL A 66 -18.32 4.38 17.18
C VAL A 66 -19.25 5.55 17.46
N THR A 67 -19.37 6.48 16.51
CA THR A 67 -20.60 7.27 16.40
C THR A 67 -21.38 6.69 15.25
N ALA A 68 -22.43 5.95 15.62
CA ALA A 68 -23.50 5.55 14.74
C ALA A 68 -23.96 6.75 13.89
N TYR A 69 -24.21 6.47 12.61
CA TYR A 69 -24.75 7.36 11.61
C TYR A 69 -25.94 8.18 12.15
N PRO A 70 -26.15 9.40 11.64
CA PRO A 70 -27.09 9.49 10.53
C PRO A 70 -26.55 10.28 9.34
N VAL A 71 -26.93 9.80 8.16
CA VAL A 71 -27.00 10.54 6.89
C VAL A 71 -27.45 11.99 7.13
N ILE A 72 -26.80 13.03 6.54
CA ILE A 72 -27.28 13.96 5.49
C ILE A 72 -26.15 14.96 5.09
N ALA A 73 -26.21 15.43 3.84
CA ALA A 73 -25.80 16.76 3.31
C ALA A 73 -24.44 16.89 2.58
N ASP A 74 -24.57 17.01 1.25
CA ASP A 74 -24.12 18.15 0.42
C ASP A 74 -22.72 18.74 0.66
N SER A 75 -21.89 18.62 -0.38
CA SER A 75 -20.80 19.54 -0.77
C SER A 75 -19.91 20.09 0.35
N VAL A 76 -18.82 19.40 0.65
CA VAL A 76 -17.56 20.04 1.06
C VAL A 76 -16.43 19.55 0.16
N SER A 77 -16.04 20.41 -0.77
CA SER A 77 -14.70 20.40 -1.36
C SER A 77 -13.71 20.73 -0.24
N ASP A 78 -12.52 20.12 -0.31
CA ASP A 78 -11.39 20.28 0.62
C ASP A 78 -11.44 19.40 1.87
N GLU A 79 -11.46 18.08 1.65
CA GLU A 79 -10.68 17.22 2.55
C GLU A 79 -9.32 17.01 1.86
N SER A 80 -8.31 17.70 2.37
CA SER A 80 -6.92 17.30 2.18
C SER A 80 -6.71 15.96 2.89
N THR A 81 -7.34 14.90 2.39
CA THR A 81 -7.18 13.54 2.90
C THR A 81 -5.75 13.17 2.58
N HIS A 82 -4.96 12.99 3.63
CA HIS A 82 -3.56 12.58 3.57
C HIS A 82 -3.47 11.31 2.71
N SER A 83 -3.19 11.49 1.40
CA SER A 83 -3.31 10.43 0.41
C SER A 83 -2.29 9.37 0.72
N ILE A 84 -2.78 8.20 1.13
CA ILE A 84 -1.89 7.07 1.30
C ILE A 84 -1.44 6.66 -0.09
N SER A 85 -0.17 6.93 -0.41
CA SER A 85 0.43 6.54 -1.68
C SER A 85 0.64 5.03 -1.67
N GLU A 86 -0.32 4.31 -2.24
CA GLU A 86 -0.29 2.87 -2.45
C GLU A 86 -0.45 2.58 -3.94
N LEU A 87 0.22 1.52 -4.41
CA LEU A 87 0.06 0.97 -5.74
C LEU A 87 -0.32 -0.50 -5.58
N GLY A 88 -1.58 -0.80 -5.84
CA GLY A 88 -2.10 -2.17 -5.85
C GLY A 88 -1.90 -2.84 -7.21
N TRP A 89 -1.77 -4.16 -7.20
CA TRP A 89 -1.77 -4.97 -8.41
C TRP A 89 -3.11 -4.87 -9.16
N PRO A 90 -3.13 -4.94 -10.52
CA PRO A 90 -2.01 -5.09 -11.45
C PRO A 90 -1.33 -3.78 -11.85
N PHE A 91 0.00 -3.80 -11.94
CA PHE A 91 0.79 -2.70 -12.49
C PHE A 91 1.98 -3.22 -13.32
N ASP A 92 2.34 -2.47 -14.35
CA ASP A 92 3.52 -2.72 -15.17
C ASP A 92 4.70 -1.82 -14.75
N SER A 93 5.84 -1.97 -15.41
CA SER A 93 7.04 -1.15 -15.15
C SER A 93 6.80 0.35 -15.34
N ALA A 94 5.90 0.74 -16.27
CA ALA A 94 5.56 2.13 -16.53
C ALA A 94 4.75 2.77 -15.38
N ASP A 95 3.71 2.09 -14.89
CA ASP A 95 2.89 2.55 -13.77
C ASP A 95 3.72 2.61 -12.49
N LEU A 96 4.54 1.58 -12.25
CA LEU A 96 5.45 1.58 -11.12
C LEU A 96 6.44 2.75 -11.19
N ALA A 97 7.06 2.99 -12.34
CA ALA A 97 7.99 4.12 -12.50
C ALA A 97 7.30 5.48 -12.32
N ALA A 98 6.06 5.64 -12.80
CA ALA A 98 5.29 6.85 -12.60
C ALA A 98 4.95 7.07 -11.11
N TRP A 99 4.53 6.00 -10.43
CA TRP A 99 4.26 6.04 -9.00
C TRP A 99 5.51 6.37 -8.19
N LEU A 100 6.67 5.75 -8.51
CA LEU A 100 7.95 6.03 -7.88
C LEU A 100 8.33 7.51 -8.02
N LYS A 101 8.21 8.07 -9.23
CA LYS A 101 8.48 9.49 -9.51
C LYS A 101 7.57 10.42 -8.72
N ASN A 102 6.28 10.11 -8.66
CA ASN A 102 5.31 10.89 -7.87
C ASN A 102 5.61 10.87 -6.37
N ASN A 103 6.35 9.86 -5.92
CA ASN A 103 6.74 9.65 -4.54
C ASN A 103 8.21 10.03 -4.24
N GLY A 104 8.94 10.61 -5.20
CA GLY A 104 10.30 11.11 -5.01
C GLY A 104 11.42 10.06 -5.18
N PHE A 105 11.13 8.92 -5.79
CA PHE A 105 12.12 7.92 -6.20
C PHE A 105 12.38 8.05 -7.71
N ASN A 106 13.61 8.41 -8.11
CA ASN A 106 14.00 8.63 -9.52
C ASN A 106 15.28 7.90 -9.90
#